data_AF-A0A3C1Y5G7-F1
#
_entry.id   AF-A0A3C1Y5G7-F1
#
_cell.length_a   1.000
_cell.length_b   1.000
_cell.length_c   1.000
_cell.angle_alpha   90.00
_cell.angle_beta   90.00
_cell.angle_gamma   90.00
#
_symmetry.space_group_name_H-M   'P 1'
#
loop_
_entity.id
_entity.type
_entity.pdbx_description
1 polymer ?
#
loop_
_entity_poly.entity_id
_entity_poly.type
_entity_poly.pdbx_seq_one_letter_code
_entity_poly.pdbx_strand_id
1 'polypeptide(L)'
;MKKSLILGAVLLSAIAAGAQKYNMVVETTDGQKTVIPVDDIDNMSMTPQPDYIESDHLVYALYTTQLSNPGRATYRIDFANAPADQNGLPVSKGDMVVSMEFTAPASAENSPAILPAGNYSAGNNTANFTFNCAASDVAIRVADGNDQDAISYEVIIGGYVDVNLVDGEYDIRAELTTISGLSLNASYCGPIRFVNNPANSGTFADDFDVTFENAQGRFYGNWYYPFSDDMMLQLYTGTIENGKQTEGYWLELETNLPKAADPTALTSPRVADGVYTVDTREDPGNFYYCYQPFTFVSGKVIDFFGQPTNIGSTITHIDKDGTLRLAHISGGTVTVSGNGTRFDFDLTTSAGVKVTGSYSGTPNIHNLCDNFDSQPARPFSTLEDDYSMNFADNAIALAYDEGNNFLIQGKKSIYLMVSDPQRVKGDYIAFDLISDENGLVDGTYTVNDTFEPFGVLKGRANYSGSPIFSWFGNLEDIDPDGYNNIMAPVNGGTFTVATDAQGVSTITFNLTDDNGHAITGSWSGTITRVSDEDLAAPARKALRMR
;
A
#
# COMPACT_ATOMS: atom_id res chain seq x y z
N MET A 1 -40.48 -29.10 26.34
CA MET A 1 -40.84 -30.51 26.60
C MET A 1 -39.57 -31.34 26.46
N LYS A 2 -39.12 -32.01 27.52
CA LYS A 2 -37.96 -32.92 27.49
C LYS A 2 -38.33 -34.19 26.73
N LYS A 3 -37.65 -34.50 25.62
CA LYS A 3 -37.71 -35.83 24.99
C LYS A 3 -36.52 -36.63 25.48
N SER A 4 -36.78 -37.42 26.53
CA SER A 4 -35.88 -38.45 27.04
C SER A 4 -35.79 -39.58 26.02
N LEU A 5 -34.56 -39.93 25.61
CA LEU A 5 -34.28 -41.21 24.96
C LEU A 5 -34.51 -42.35 25.97
N ILE A 6 -35.40 -43.28 25.65
CA ILE A 6 -35.56 -44.54 26.37
C ILE A 6 -34.69 -45.56 25.64
N LEU A 7 -33.60 -46.02 26.28
CA LEU A 7 -32.82 -47.14 25.77
C LEU A 7 -33.28 -48.43 26.44
N GLY A 8 -33.91 -49.31 25.66
CA GLY A 8 -34.17 -50.70 26.03
C GLY A 8 -33.01 -51.58 25.58
N ALA A 9 -32.16 -52.01 26.52
CA ALA A 9 -31.15 -53.03 26.24
C ALA A 9 -31.82 -54.41 26.26
N VAL A 10 -32.06 -55.00 25.09
CA VAL A 10 -32.49 -56.41 24.99
C VAL A 10 -31.25 -57.27 24.73
N LEU A 11 -30.73 -57.87 25.79
CA LEU A 11 -29.76 -58.97 25.71
C LEU A 11 -30.50 -60.26 25.35
N LEU A 12 -30.51 -60.61 24.07
CA LEU A 12 -30.95 -61.94 23.61
C LEU A 12 -29.78 -62.92 23.74
N SER A 13 -29.79 -63.72 24.81
CA SER A 13 -28.86 -64.83 24.98
C SER A 13 -29.40 -66.10 24.31
N ALA A 14 -28.77 -66.53 23.22
CA ALA A 14 -28.88 -67.89 22.71
C ALA A 14 -27.47 -68.45 22.43
N ILE A 15 -27.21 -69.62 23.00
CA ILE A 15 -25.89 -70.25 23.13
C ILE A 15 -25.53 -70.95 21.81
N ALA A 16 -24.39 -70.60 21.21
CA ALA A 16 -23.58 -71.51 20.38
C ALA A 16 -22.14 -70.99 20.29
N ALA A 17 -21.17 -71.85 20.57
CA ALA A 17 -19.76 -71.53 20.66
C ALA A 17 -19.14 -71.16 19.29
N GLY A 18 -18.68 -69.91 19.18
CA GLY A 18 -17.79 -69.37 18.15
C GLY A 18 -17.35 -67.99 18.64
N ALA A 19 -16.09 -67.61 18.45
CA ALA A 19 -15.57 -66.33 18.93
C ALA A 19 -16.44 -65.17 18.38
N GLN A 20 -17.33 -64.63 19.21
CA GLN A 20 -18.17 -63.50 18.83
C GLN A 20 -17.29 -62.25 18.83
N LYS A 21 -17.00 -61.74 17.63
CA LYS A 21 -16.59 -60.35 17.46
C LYS A 21 -17.80 -59.49 17.80
N TYR A 22 -17.63 -58.61 18.78
CA TYR A 22 -18.66 -57.65 19.14
C TYR A 22 -18.57 -56.46 18.18
N ASN A 23 -19.71 -55.90 17.80
CA ASN A 23 -19.77 -54.64 17.08
C ASN A 23 -20.58 -53.66 17.92
N MET A 24 -20.14 -52.42 17.98
CA MET A 24 -20.99 -51.33 18.43
C MET A 24 -21.83 -50.87 17.24
N VAL A 25 -23.15 -50.77 17.44
CA VAL A 25 -24.07 -50.22 16.44
C VAL A 25 -24.61 -48.91 16.98
N VAL A 26 -24.31 -47.82 16.30
CA VAL A 26 -24.92 -46.51 16.56
C VAL A 26 -26.07 -46.35 15.58
N GLU A 27 -27.29 -46.29 16.11
CA GLU A 27 -28.50 -46.04 15.33
C GLU A 27 -28.96 -44.60 15.58
N THR A 28 -28.99 -43.78 14.54
CA THR A 28 -29.51 -42.42 14.57
C THR A 28 -31.04 -42.43 14.61
N THR A 29 -31.65 -41.31 15.00
CA THR A 29 -33.11 -41.18 15.16
C THR A 29 -33.90 -41.32 13.86
N ASP A 30 -33.24 -41.17 12.71
CA ASP A 30 -33.77 -41.43 11.37
C ASP A 30 -33.57 -42.89 10.89
N GLY A 31 -32.97 -43.74 11.73
CA GLY A 31 -32.79 -45.17 11.48
C GLY A 31 -31.49 -45.53 10.74
N GLN A 32 -30.58 -44.57 10.47
CA GLN A 32 -29.27 -44.93 9.93
C GLN A 32 -28.42 -45.67 10.97
N LYS A 33 -27.65 -46.65 10.50
CA LYS A 33 -26.83 -47.53 11.35
C LYS A 33 -25.37 -47.43 10.97
N THR A 34 -24.55 -47.02 11.91
CA THR A 34 -23.09 -47.07 11.80
C THR A 34 -22.57 -48.22 12.65
N VAL A 35 -21.81 -49.13 12.04
CA VAL A 35 -21.25 -50.31 12.71
C VAL A 35 -19.76 -50.09 12.93
N ILE A 36 -19.34 -50.14 14.19
CA ILE A 36 -17.96 -49.92 14.60
C ILE A 36 -17.40 -51.24 15.14
N PRO A 37 -16.36 -51.83 14.52
CA PRO A 37 -15.65 -52.98 15.06
C PRO A 37 -14.96 -52.61 16.37
N VAL A 38 -15.17 -53.39 17.44
CA VAL A 38 -14.64 -53.03 18.78
C VAL A 38 -13.32 -53.72 19.13
N ASP A 39 -12.65 -54.29 18.13
CA ASP A 39 -11.43 -55.10 18.33
C ASP A 39 -10.26 -54.26 18.93
N ASP A 40 -10.32 -52.91 18.87
CA ASP A 40 -9.25 -51.98 19.32
C ASP A 40 -9.74 -50.74 20.12
N ILE A 41 -10.92 -50.77 20.76
CA ILE A 41 -11.45 -49.61 21.52
C ILE A 41 -11.10 -49.70 23.01
N ASP A 42 -10.24 -48.80 23.50
CA ASP A 42 -9.84 -48.72 24.92
C ASP A 42 -10.88 -47.98 25.79
N ASN A 43 -11.51 -46.92 25.26
CA ASN A 43 -12.58 -46.18 25.93
C ASN A 43 -13.50 -45.48 24.92
N MET A 44 -14.76 -45.24 25.29
CA MET A 44 -15.70 -44.41 24.54
C MET A 44 -16.37 -43.40 25.49
N SER A 45 -16.23 -42.12 25.16
CA SER A 45 -16.94 -41.03 25.83
C SER A 45 -17.92 -40.36 24.86
N MET A 46 -19.17 -40.20 25.29
CA MET A 46 -20.13 -39.34 24.61
C MET A 46 -20.27 -38.05 25.42
N THR A 47 -19.76 -36.96 24.86
CA THR A 47 -19.99 -35.62 25.39
C THR A 47 -21.20 -35.01 24.71
N PRO A 48 -22.17 -34.45 25.45
CA PRO A 48 -23.19 -33.58 24.86
C PRO A 48 -22.50 -32.49 24.05
N GLN A 49 -22.96 -32.24 22.82
CA GLN A 49 -22.52 -31.06 22.08
C GLN A 49 -22.87 -29.81 22.90
N PRO A 50 -21.97 -28.82 22.98
CA PRO A 50 -22.28 -27.58 23.65
C PRO A 50 -23.38 -26.83 22.89
N ASP A 51 -24.04 -25.91 23.59
CA ASP A 51 -24.91 -24.95 22.92
C ASP A 51 -24.04 -23.99 22.09
N TYR A 52 -24.26 -23.94 20.78
CA TYR A 52 -23.57 -23.02 19.88
C TYR A 52 -24.36 -21.71 19.75
N ILE A 53 -23.64 -20.61 19.65
CA ILE A 53 -24.21 -19.33 19.22
C ILE A 53 -24.36 -19.40 17.70
N GLU A 54 -25.62 -19.44 17.25
CA GLU A 54 -25.94 -19.38 15.83
C GLU A 54 -25.43 -18.08 15.23
N SER A 55 -24.56 -18.21 14.24
CA SER A 55 -23.83 -17.13 13.59
C SER A 55 -23.94 -17.27 12.08
N ASP A 56 -25.17 -17.18 11.55
CA ASP A 56 -25.56 -17.47 10.17
C ASP A 56 -25.36 -16.31 9.18
N HIS A 57 -24.85 -15.16 9.65
CA HIS A 57 -24.54 -14.03 8.79
C HIS A 57 -23.09 -14.08 8.29
N LEU A 58 -22.89 -14.43 7.02
CA LEU A 58 -21.58 -14.30 6.37
C LEU A 58 -21.22 -12.83 6.17
N VAL A 59 -20.10 -12.39 6.75
CA VAL A 59 -19.59 -11.02 6.64
C VAL A 59 -18.56 -10.94 5.51
N TYR A 60 -17.61 -11.88 5.49
CA TYR A 60 -16.51 -11.86 4.54
C TYR A 60 -15.96 -13.27 4.28
N ALA A 61 -15.49 -13.53 3.05
CA ALA A 61 -14.83 -14.77 2.69
C ALA A 61 -13.73 -14.52 1.65
N LEU A 62 -12.48 -14.85 1.99
CA LEU A 62 -11.30 -14.62 1.15
C LEU A 62 -10.49 -15.90 1.00
N TYR A 63 -10.11 -16.23 -0.24
CA TYR A 63 -9.23 -17.34 -0.55
C TYR A 63 -7.87 -16.83 -1.01
N THR A 64 -6.79 -17.37 -0.43
CA THR A 64 -5.42 -17.02 -0.79
C THR A 64 -4.54 -18.24 -1.04
N THR A 65 -4.05 -18.45 -2.26
CA THR A 65 -3.02 -19.48 -2.53
C THR A 65 -1.68 -19.09 -1.90
N GLN A 66 -0.97 -20.03 -1.29
CA GLN A 66 0.37 -19.75 -0.78
C GLN A 66 1.42 -19.90 -1.89
N LEU A 67 2.03 -18.80 -2.32
CA LEU A 67 3.04 -18.80 -3.39
C LEU A 67 4.24 -19.73 -3.10
N SER A 68 4.65 -19.84 -1.85
CA SER A 68 5.77 -20.69 -1.42
C SER A 68 5.41 -22.18 -1.34
N ASN A 69 4.12 -22.52 -1.33
CA ASN A 69 3.63 -23.90 -1.30
C ASN A 69 2.29 -24.01 -2.05
N PRO A 70 2.30 -24.25 -3.37
CA PRO A 70 1.11 -24.27 -4.21
C PRO A 70 0.06 -25.33 -3.81
N GLY A 71 0.46 -26.34 -3.03
CA GLY A 71 -0.48 -27.34 -2.49
C GLY A 71 -1.30 -26.86 -1.29
N ARG A 72 -1.10 -25.62 -0.85
CA ARG A 72 -1.70 -25.05 0.37
C ARG A 72 -2.24 -23.65 0.11
N ALA A 73 -3.29 -23.31 0.84
CA ALA A 73 -3.93 -22.01 0.79
C ALA A 73 -4.42 -21.59 2.16
N THR A 74 -4.68 -20.29 2.32
CA THR A 74 -5.44 -19.75 3.44
C THR A 74 -6.87 -19.42 2.99
N TYR A 75 -7.82 -19.67 3.88
CA TYR A 75 -9.24 -19.36 3.69
C TYR A 75 -9.66 -18.53 4.89
N ARG A 76 -9.93 -17.25 4.69
CA ARG A 76 -10.49 -16.39 5.72
C ARG A 76 -12.01 -16.38 5.62
N ILE A 77 -12.69 -16.57 6.74
CA ILE A 77 -14.14 -16.51 6.86
C ILE A 77 -14.47 -15.68 8.09
N ASP A 78 -15.27 -14.64 7.91
CA ASP A 78 -15.81 -13.82 8.99
C ASP A 78 -17.34 -14.03 9.01
N PHE A 79 -17.88 -14.51 10.13
CA PHE A 79 -19.31 -14.81 10.29
C PHE A 79 -19.86 -14.32 11.63
N ALA A 80 -21.14 -13.98 11.68
CA ALA A 80 -21.73 -13.19 12.76
C ALA A 80 -23.09 -13.70 13.21
N ASN A 81 -23.46 -13.42 14.47
CA ASN A 81 -24.78 -13.74 15.04
C ASN A 81 -25.86 -12.70 14.73
N ALA A 82 -25.49 -11.61 14.05
CA ALA A 82 -26.37 -10.56 13.57
C ALA A 82 -25.71 -9.85 12.37
N PRO A 83 -26.46 -9.09 11.55
CA PRO A 83 -25.86 -8.29 10.47
C PRO A 83 -24.80 -7.32 10.99
N ALA A 84 -23.61 -7.37 10.39
CA ALA A 84 -22.52 -6.45 10.68
C ALA A 84 -22.69 -5.10 9.96
N ASP A 85 -21.96 -4.07 10.42
CA ASP A 85 -21.91 -2.77 9.74
C ASP A 85 -21.08 -2.82 8.44
N GLN A 86 -20.96 -1.67 7.78
CA GLN A 86 -20.20 -1.53 6.52
C GLN A 86 -18.70 -1.87 6.63
N ASN A 87 -18.15 -1.86 7.85
CA ASN A 87 -16.76 -2.20 8.15
C ASN A 87 -16.62 -3.66 8.63
N GLY A 88 -17.71 -4.43 8.66
CA GLY A 88 -17.72 -5.80 9.14
C GLY A 88 -17.71 -5.92 10.68
N LEU A 89 -18.16 -4.89 11.40
CA LEU A 89 -18.18 -4.87 12.87
C LEU A 89 -19.57 -5.17 13.44
N PRO A 90 -19.67 -5.74 14.66
CA PRO A 90 -20.96 -5.95 15.34
C PRO A 90 -21.68 -4.61 15.60
N VAL A 91 -23.01 -4.57 15.58
CA VAL A 91 -23.80 -3.31 15.60
C VAL A 91 -24.47 -3.05 16.95
N SER A 92 -25.12 -4.05 17.53
CA SER A 92 -25.85 -3.96 18.79
C SER A 92 -25.08 -4.63 19.92
N LYS A 93 -25.30 -4.18 21.16
CA LYS A 93 -24.68 -4.82 22.32
C LYS A 93 -25.03 -6.32 22.38
N GLY A 94 -24.00 -7.17 22.43
CA GLY A 94 -24.10 -8.63 22.39
C GLY A 94 -23.93 -9.24 21.00
N ASP A 95 -23.94 -8.44 19.95
CA ASP A 95 -23.57 -8.90 18.60
C ASP A 95 -22.07 -9.24 18.57
N MET A 96 -21.74 -10.25 17.78
CA MET A 96 -20.38 -10.73 17.60
C MET A 96 -20.08 -11.06 16.14
N VAL A 97 -18.81 -10.89 15.78
CA VAL A 97 -18.23 -11.37 14.52
C VAL A 97 -17.05 -12.27 14.88
N VAL A 98 -17.06 -13.50 14.37
CA VAL A 98 -15.97 -14.47 14.51
C VAL A 98 -15.18 -14.48 13.21
N SER A 99 -13.91 -14.10 13.30
CA SER A 99 -12.98 -14.05 12.17
C SER A 99 -12.01 -15.22 12.24
N MET A 100 -12.02 -16.09 11.25
CA MET A 100 -11.20 -17.30 11.22
C MET A 100 -10.34 -17.36 9.97
N GLU A 101 -9.03 -17.56 10.13
CA GLU A 101 -8.11 -17.85 9.02
C GLU A 101 -7.68 -19.32 9.05
N PHE A 102 -8.25 -20.13 8.16
CA PHE A 102 -7.91 -21.54 8.01
C PHE A 102 -6.73 -21.72 7.06
N THR A 103 -5.85 -22.67 7.35
CA THR A 103 -4.88 -23.23 6.42
C THR A 103 -5.31 -24.63 6.02
N ALA A 104 -5.47 -24.85 4.71
CA ALA A 104 -5.92 -26.10 4.12
C ALA A 104 -5.25 -26.35 2.78
N PRO A 105 -5.42 -27.55 2.19
CA PRO A 105 -5.08 -27.78 0.80
C PRO A 105 -5.64 -26.69 -0.11
N ALA A 106 -4.87 -26.30 -1.12
CA ALA A 106 -5.37 -25.41 -2.17
C ALA A 106 -6.58 -26.05 -2.84
N SER A 107 -7.57 -25.23 -3.20
CA SER A 107 -8.75 -25.71 -3.89
C SER A 107 -8.38 -26.15 -5.31
N ALA A 108 -9.13 -27.08 -5.88
CA ALA A 108 -8.87 -27.56 -7.24
C ALA A 108 -9.10 -26.46 -8.28
N GLU A 109 -10.08 -25.59 -8.01
CA GLU A 109 -10.41 -24.41 -8.80
C GLU A 109 -10.35 -23.18 -7.90
N ASN A 110 -9.81 -22.07 -8.41
CA ASN A 110 -9.74 -20.83 -7.64
C ASN A 110 -11.09 -20.08 -7.65
N SER A 111 -12.00 -20.41 -8.56
CA SER A 111 -13.34 -19.80 -8.63
C SER A 111 -14.39 -20.83 -9.08
N PRO A 112 -15.29 -21.29 -8.18
CA PRO A 112 -15.32 -21.00 -6.75
C PRO A 112 -14.27 -21.82 -5.98
N ALA A 113 -13.47 -21.15 -5.15
CA ALA A 113 -12.65 -21.87 -4.18
C ALA A 113 -13.54 -22.54 -3.12
N ILE A 114 -13.12 -23.72 -2.66
CA ILE A 114 -13.82 -24.55 -1.68
C ILE A 114 -12.87 -24.82 -0.51
N LEU A 115 -13.23 -24.36 0.69
CA LEU A 115 -12.61 -24.80 1.94
C LEU A 115 -12.93 -26.29 2.14
N PRO A 116 -11.92 -27.18 2.24
CA PRO A 116 -12.14 -28.60 2.43
C PRO A 116 -12.82 -28.93 3.76
N ALA A 117 -13.76 -29.87 3.74
CA ALA A 117 -14.35 -30.43 4.96
C ALA A 117 -13.29 -31.15 5.80
N GLY A 118 -13.38 -31.04 7.12
CA GLY A 118 -12.45 -31.64 8.06
C GLY A 118 -12.40 -30.93 9.40
N ASN A 119 -11.58 -31.48 10.30
CA ASN A 119 -11.36 -30.94 11.63
C ASN A 119 -10.12 -30.05 11.63
N TYR A 120 -10.30 -28.77 11.92
CA TYR A 120 -9.26 -27.76 11.99
C TYR A 120 -8.88 -27.51 13.44
N SER A 121 -7.59 -27.55 13.74
CA SER A 121 -7.05 -27.27 15.07
C SER A 121 -6.23 -25.98 15.09
N ALA A 122 -6.06 -25.41 16.27
CA ALA A 122 -5.23 -24.24 16.46
C ALA A 122 -3.79 -24.45 15.94
N GLY A 123 -3.27 -23.51 15.16
CA GLY A 123 -1.95 -23.56 14.54
C GLY A 123 -1.42 -22.19 14.12
N ASN A 124 -0.39 -22.20 13.26
CA ASN A 124 0.34 -21.00 12.80
C ASN A 124 0.58 -20.99 11.28
N ASN A 125 -0.40 -21.44 10.48
CA ASN A 125 -0.34 -21.50 9.01
C ASN A 125 0.72 -22.43 8.39
N THR A 126 1.32 -23.31 9.18
CA THR A 126 2.37 -24.22 8.69
C THR A 126 1.89 -25.62 8.31
N ALA A 127 0.64 -25.98 8.63
CA ALA A 127 0.07 -27.30 8.36
C ALA A 127 -1.39 -27.20 7.86
N ASN A 128 -1.78 -28.10 6.96
CA ASN A 128 -3.17 -28.24 6.51
C ASN A 128 -4.08 -28.65 7.68
N PHE A 129 -5.35 -28.27 7.59
CA PHE A 129 -6.36 -28.52 8.63
C PHE A 129 -5.98 -27.86 9.97
N THR A 130 -5.48 -26.63 9.88
CA THR A 130 -5.26 -25.76 11.03
C THR A 130 -5.89 -24.39 10.83
N PHE A 131 -6.09 -23.61 11.89
CA PHE A 131 -6.40 -22.18 11.78
C PHE A 131 -5.33 -21.35 12.49
N ASN A 132 -5.05 -20.15 11.98
CA ASN A 132 -4.04 -19.27 12.52
C ASN A 132 -4.57 -18.48 13.70
N CYS A 133 -4.13 -18.81 14.91
CA CYS A 133 -4.50 -18.08 16.12
C CYS A 133 -4.13 -16.58 16.03
N ALA A 134 -3.00 -16.23 15.41
CA ALA A 134 -2.54 -14.84 15.33
C ALA A 134 -3.34 -13.98 14.32
N ALA A 135 -4.10 -14.61 13.42
CA ALA A 135 -4.93 -13.95 12.42
C ALA A 135 -6.42 -14.31 12.57
N SER A 136 -6.81 -14.85 13.72
CA SER A 136 -8.20 -15.16 14.06
C SER A 136 -8.57 -14.49 15.38
N ASP A 137 -9.74 -13.86 15.40
CA ASP A 137 -10.22 -13.08 16.53
C ASP A 137 -11.76 -13.09 16.60
N VAL A 138 -12.28 -12.59 17.71
CA VAL A 138 -13.71 -12.35 17.89
C VAL A 138 -13.90 -10.91 18.30
N ALA A 139 -14.68 -10.17 17.52
CA ALA A 139 -15.15 -8.83 17.87
C ALA A 139 -16.51 -8.94 18.54
N ILE A 140 -16.65 -8.47 19.78
CA ILE A 140 -17.91 -8.49 20.55
C ILE A 140 -18.27 -7.06 20.93
N ARG A 141 -19.48 -6.61 20.59
CA ARG A 141 -19.95 -5.30 21.07
C ARG A 141 -20.42 -5.40 22.51
N VAL A 142 -19.72 -4.73 23.42
CA VAL A 142 -19.95 -4.80 24.87
C VAL A 142 -20.77 -3.62 25.43
N ALA A 143 -20.90 -2.54 24.65
CA ALA A 143 -21.69 -1.36 25.00
C ALA A 143 -22.48 -0.83 23.77
N ASP A 144 -23.57 -0.11 24.03
CA ASP A 144 -24.32 0.60 22.99
C ASP A 144 -23.52 1.81 22.47
N GLY A 145 -23.72 2.19 21.20
CA GLY A 145 -23.03 3.31 20.55
C GLY A 145 -22.05 2.87 19.46
N ASN A 146 -21.48 3.83 18.72
CA ASN A 146 -20.61 3.56 17.56
C ASN A 146 -19.11 3.76 17.85
N ASP A 147 -18.75 4.04 19.10
CA ASP A 147 -17.35 4.28 19.48
C ASP A 147 -16.53 3.00 19.44
N GLN A 148 -15.25 3.12 19.10
CA GLN A 148 -14.33 1.97 19.01
C GLN A 148 -14.15 1.28 20.37
N ASP A 149 -14.23 2.04 21.46
CA ASP A 149 -14.14 1.53 22.84
C ASP A 149 -15.37 0.68 23.25
N ALA A 150 -16.44 0.65 22.44
CA ALA A 150 -17.61 -0.17 22.68
C ALA A 150 -17.47 -1.61 22.18
N ILE A 151 -16.35 -1.95 21.52
CA ILE A 151 -16.05 -3.28 20.97
C ILE A 151 -14.86 -3.89 21.71
N SER A 152 -15.04 -5.11 22.22
CA SER A 152 -13.94 -5.95 22.72
C SER A 152 -13.42 -6.83 21.58
N TYR A 153 -12.11 -6.79 21.33
CA TYR A 153 -11.45 -7.70 20.41
C TYR A 153 -10.71 -8.78 21.20
N GLU A 154 -11.09 -10.03 20.97
CA GLU A 154 -10.55 -11.18 21.67
C GLU A 154 -9.77 -12.06 20.69
N VAL A 155 -8.44 -12.06 20.81
CA VAL A 155 -7.58 -12.94 20.00
C VAL A 155 -7.86 -14.39 20.36
N ILE A 156 -8.05 -15.23 19.36
CA ILE A 156 -8.24 -16.67 19.55
C ILE A 156 -6.87 -17.31 19.79
N ILE A 157 -6.70 -18.05 20.88
CA ILE A 157 -5.43 -18.71 21.24
C ILE A 157 -5.48 -20.23 21.14
N GLY A 158 -6.66 -20.81 20.95
CA GLY A 158 -6.85 -22.25 20.91
C GLY A 158 -8.27 -22.65 20.54
N GLY A 159 -8.48 -23.95 20.36
CA GLY A 159 -9.79 -24.50 20.01
C GLY A 159 -9.74 -25.49 18.86
N TYR A 160 -10.92 -25.91 18.42
CA TYR A 160 -11.12 -26.72 17.24
C TYR A 160 -12.31 -26.22 16.45
N VAL A 161 -12.28 -26.46 15.14
CA VAL A 161 -13.38 -26.16 14.23
C VAL A 161 -13.67 -27.37 13.38
N ASP A 162 -14.89 -27.88 13.42
CA ASP A 162 -15.36 -28.88 12.47
C ASP A 162 -16.01 -28.17 11.28
N VAL A 163 -15.56 -28.50 10.07
CA VAL A 163 -16.07 -27.95 8.82
C VAL A 163 -16.68 -29.09 8.02
N ASN A 164 -17.98 -28.99 7.76
CA ASN A 164 -18.69 -29.90 6.88
C ASN A 164 -19.25 -29.13 5.68
N LEU A 165 -19.40 -29.84 4.56
CA LEU A 165 -19.97 -29.30 3.32
C LEU A 165 -20.95 -30.34 2.76
N VAL A 166 -22.23 -29.98 2.71
CA VAL A 166 -23.31 -30.85 2.22
C VAL A 166 -24.12 -30.07 1.20
N ASP A 167 -24.26 -30.61 -0.01
CA ASP A 167 -25.05 -30.00 -1.10
C ASP A 167 -24.70 -28.53 -1.41
N GLY A 168 -23.45 -28.12 -1.16
CA GLY A 168 -22.96 -26.75 -1.41
C GLY A 168 -23.16 -25.77 -0.25
N GLU A 169 -23.72 -26.22 0.87
CA GLU A 169 -23.86 -25.45 2.11
C GLU A 169 -22.86 -25.92 3.17
N TYR A 170 -22.22 -24.96 3.83
CA TYR A 170 -21.30 -25.21 4.93
C TYR A 170 -22.05 -25.38 6.25
N ASP A 171 -21.63 -26.35 7.07
CA ASP A 171 -21.93 -26.45 8.51
C ASP A 171 -20.58 -26.38 9.24
N ILE A 172 -20.29 -25.22 9.80
CA ILE A 172 -19.05 -24.92 10.52
C ILE A 172 -19.37 -24.81 12.00
N ARG A 173 -18.65 -25.56 12.84
CA ARG A 173 -18.82 -25.56 14.29
C ARG A 173 -17.49 -25.26 14.94
N ALA A 174 -17.39 -24.11 15.57
CA ALA A 174 -16.18 -23.63 16.20
C ALA A 174 -16.32 -23.68 17.73
N GLU A 175 -15.35 -24.30 18.40
CA GLU A 175 -15.21 -24.30 19.86
C GLU A 175 -13.84 -23.73 20.19
N LEU A 176 -13.84 -22.47 20.62
CA LEU A 176 -12.69 -21.58 20.65
C LEU A 176 -12.39 -21.14 22.07
N THR A 177 -11.11 -20.89 22.32
CA THR A 177 -10.61 -20.26 23.54
C THR A 177 -9.86 -19.00 23.17
N THR A 178 -10.22 -17.88 23.80
CA THR A 178 -9.58 -16.58 23.56
C THR A 178 -8.48 -16.27 24.59
N ILE A 179 -7.69 -15.24 24.32
CA ILE A 179 -6.57 -14.82 25.18
C ILE A 179 -7.00 -14.40 26.59
N SER A 180 -8.22 -13.88 26.74
CA SER A 180 -8.83 -13.55 28.04
C SER A 180 -9.34 -14.79 28.81
N GLY A 181 -9.32 -15.97 28.17
CA GLY A 181 -9.84 -17.22 28.72
C GLY A 181 -11.34 -17.42 28.48
N LEU A 182 -11.99 -16.59 27.66
CA LEU A 182 -13.37 -16.82 27.24
C LEU A 182 -13.44 -18.08 26.36
N SER A 183 -14.33 -19.00 26.72
CA SER A 183 -14.73 -20.11 25.85
C SER A 183 -15.91 -19.68 24.99
N LEU A 184 -15.77 -19.82 23.68
CA LEU A 184 -16.79 -19.44 22.69
C LEU A 184 -17.12 -20.62 21.80
N ASN A 185 -18.39 -20.99 21.77
CA ASN A 185 -18.90 -22.01 20.84
C ASN A 185 -19.83 -21.32 19.85
N ALA A 186 -19.47 -21.30 18.56
CA ALA A 186 -20.22 -20.65 17.50
C ALA A 186 -20.46 -21.60 16.33
N SER A 187 -21.57 -21.41 15.61
CA SER A 187 -21.86 -22.21 14.42
C SER A 187 -22.30 -21.34 13.25
N TYR A 188 -21.83 -21.67 12.05
CA TYR A 188 -22.29 -21.07 10.79
C TYR A 188 -22.91 -22.16 9.91
N CYS A 189 -24.13 -21.91 9.43
CA CYS A 189 -24.79 -22.74 8.45
C CYS A 189 -25.20 -21.90 7.24
N GLY A 190 -24.68 -22.20 6.06
CA GLY A 190 -25.07 -21.49 4.83
C GLY A 190 -24.05 -21.57 3.69
N PRO A 191 -24.36 -20.95 2.53
CA PRO A 191 -23.43 -20.92 1.41
C PRO A 191 -22.25 -19.98 1.69
N ILE A 192 -21.05 -20.32 1.22
CA ILE A 192 -19.89 -19.43 1.25
C ILE A 192 -19.34 -19.28 -0.15
N ARG A 193 -19.22 -18.04 -0.63
CA ARG A 193 -18.55 -17.71 -1.89
C ARG A 193 -17.27 -16.96 -1.58
N PHE A 194 -16.14 -17.64 -1.70
CA PHE A 194 -14.84 -17.02 -1.54
C PHE A 194 -14.54 -16.07 -2.70
N VAL A 195 -13.99 -14.91 -2.36
CA VAL A 195 -13.34 -14.01 -3.33
C VAL A 195 -11.85 -14.34 -3.35
N ASN A 196 -11.23 -14.34 -4.52
CA ASN A 196 -9.80 -14.51 -4.65
C ASN A 196 -9.06 -13.28 -4.11
N ASN A 197 -8.06 -13.49 -3.27
CA ASN A 197 -7.15 -12.42 -2.90
C ASN A 197 -6.45 -11.89 -4.17
N PRO A 198 -6.46 -10.57 -4.44
CA PRO A 198 -5.80 -9.98 -5.60
C PRO A 198 -4.33 -10.35 -5.74
N ALA A 199 -3.63 -10.70 -4.65
CA ALA A 199 -2.26 -11.22 -4.70
C ALA A 199 -2.12 -12.57 -5.44
N ASN A 200 -3.23 -13.27 -5.71
CA ASN A 200 -3.28 -14.54 -6.45
C ASN A 200 -3.96 -14.40 -7.81
N SER A 201 -4.16 -13.17 -8.29
CA SER A 201 -4.72 -12.95 -9.61
C SER A 201 -3.92 -13.68 -10.68
N GLY A 202 -4.60 -14.25 -11.67
CA GLY A 202 -3.93 -14.72 -12.88
C GLY A 202 -3.21 -13.57 -13.59
N THR A 203 -2.21 -13.90 -14.41
CA THR A 203 -1.55 -12.92 -15.27
C THR A 203 -2.30 -12.79 -16.60
N PHE A 204 -2.17 -11.64 -17.25
CA PHE A 204 -2.52 -11.52 -18.67
C PHE A 204 -1.45 -12.26 -19.48
N ALA A 205 -1.86 -13.13 -20.40
CA ALA A 205 -0.95 -13.92 -21.23
C ALA A 205 -0.67 -13.28 -22.59
N ASP A 206 -1.65 -12.55 -23.12
CA ASP A 206 -1.63 -11.99 -24.46
C ASP A 206 -1.91 -10.49 -24.40
N ASP A 207 -1.40 -9.77 -25.40
CA ASP A 207 -1.72 -8.36 -25.65
C ASP A 207 -3.23 -8.18 -25.85
N PHE A 208 -3.78 -7.07 -25.37
CA PHE A 208 -5.20 -6.79 -25.51
C PHE A 208 -5.50 -5.31 -25.74
N ASP A 209 -6.64 -5.09 -26.41
CA ASP A 209 -7.21 -3.78 -26.68
C ASP A 209 -8.55 -3.65 -25.95
N VAL A 210 -8.76 -2.53 -25.27
CA VAL A 210 -9.98 -2.27 -24.50
C VAL A 210 -10.54 -0.88 -24.80
N THR A 211 -11.83 -0.83 -25.13
CA THR A 211 -12.60 0.42 -25.14
C THR A 211 -13.35 0.53 -23.83
N PHE A 212 -12.95 1.48 -22.99
CA PHE A 212 -13.64 1.75 -21.74
C PHE A 212 -14.93 2.53 -21.99
N GLU A 213 -15.95 2.27 -21.18
CA GLU A 213 -17.27 2.90 -21.31
C GLU A 213 -17.49 3.98 -20.24
N ASN A 214 -16.78 3.87 -19.11
CA ASN A 214 -16.95 4.74 -17.96
C ASN A 214 -15.58 5.19 -17.44
N ALA A 215 -15.54 6.38 -16.84
CA ALA A 215 -14.37 6.91 -16.17
C ALA A 215 -14.76 7.74 -14.95
N GLN A 216 -13.95 7.66 -13.91
CA GLN A 216 -14.08 8.44 -12.68
C GLN A 216 -12.71 8.77 -12.12
N GLY A 217 -12.66 9.67 -11.14
CA GLY A 217 -11.41 9.96 -10.47
C GLY A 217 -11.56 10.76 -9.19
N ARG A 218 -10.43 10.92 -8.52
CA ARG A 218 -10.28 11.71 -7.30
C ARG A 218 -9.09 12.61 -7.49
N PHE A 219 -9.31 13.91 -7.42
CA PHE A 219 -8.27 14.92 -7.38
C PHE A 219 -7.98 15.26 -5.92
N TYR A 220 -6.74 15.09 -5.48
CA TYR A 220 -6.36 15.38 -4.10
C TYR A 220 -5.67 16.74 -3.99
N GLY A 221 -5.06 17.25 -5.07
CA GLY A 221 -4.15 18.39 -4.96
C GLY A 221 -2.96 18.06 -4.05
N ASN A 222 -1.87 18.83 -4.13
CA ASN A 222 -0.76 18.56 -3.21
C ASN A 222 0.12 19.78 -2.96
N TRP A 223 -0.04 20.53 -1.89
CA TRP A 223 0.79 21.72 -1.69
C TRP A 223 2.30 21.45 -1.52
N TYR A 224 2.71 20.24 -1.10
CA TYR A 224 4.12 19.91 -0.82
C TYR A 224 4.84 19.26 -2.01
N TYR A 225 4.13 18.79 -3.05
CA TYR A 225 4.70 18.44 -4.35
C TYR A 225 4.70 19.65 -5.26
N PRO A 226 5.85 20.30 -5.49
CA PRO A 226 5.88 21.63 -6.09
C PRO A 226 5.52 21.65 -7.57
N PHE A 227 5.66 20.52 -8.28
CA PHE A 227 5.55 20.50 -9.75
C PHE A 227 4.24 19.89 -10.26
N SER A 228 3.54 19.11 -9.45
CA SER A 228 2.31 18.43 -9.83
C SER A 228 1.28 18.37 -8.71
N ASP A 229 0.05 18.06 -9.09
CA ASP A 229 -1.02 17.68 -8.17
C ASP A 229 -1.37 16.21 -8.30
N ASP A 230 -1.77 15.61 -7.19
CA ASP A 230 -2.08 14.18 -7.13
C ASP A 230 -3.51 13.92 -7.59
N MET A 231 -3.68 12.90 -8.43
CA MET A 231 -4.97 12.42 -8.87
C MET A 231 -4.94 10.90 -9.02
N MET A 232 -6.03 10.23 -8.67
CA MET A 232 -6.31 8.87 -9.11
C MET A 232 -7.37 8.90 -10.21
N LEU A 233 -7.06 8.29 -11.36
CA LEU A 233 -7.95 8.13 -12.51
C LEU A 233 -8.31 6.65 -12.67
N GLN A 234 -9.61 6.35 -12.82
CA GLN A 234 -10.12 5.01 -13.04
C GLN A 234 -10.96 4.97 -14.31
N LEU A 235 -10.71 3.97 -15.16
CA LEU A 235 -11.50 3.69 -16.36
C LEU A 235 -11.96 2.23 -16.33
N TYR A 236 -13.21 1.99 -16.68
CA TYR A 236 -13.77 0.65 -16.57
C TYR A 236 -14.87 0.35 -17.61
N THR A 237 -15.05 -0.93 -17.87
CA THR A 237 -16.09 -1.50 -18.73
C THR A 237 -16.54 -2.85 -18.16
N GLY A 238 -17.74 -3.28 -18.52
CA GLY A 238 -18.35 -4.53 -18.06
C GLY A 238 -19.48 -4.32 -17.04
N THR A 239 -19.72 -5.34 -16.22
CA THR A 239 -20.92 -5.42 -15.36
C THR A 239 -20.60 -4.99 -13.94
N ILE A 240 -21.43 -4.10 -13.39
CA ILE A 240 -21.37 -3.66 -11.99
C ILE A 240 -22.70 -3.99 -11.31
N GLU A 241 -22.64 -4.78 -10.24
CA GLU A 241 -23.79 -5.16 -9.42
C GLU A 241 -23.56 -4.71 -7.98
N ASN A 242 -24.52 -3.98 -7.40
CA ASN A 242 -24.43 -3.46 -6.02
C ASN A 242 -23.12 -2.70 -5.74
N GLY A 243 -22.62 -1.94 -6.72
CA GLY A 243 -21.38 -1.17 -6.60
C GLY A 243 -20.09 -1.98 -6.67
N LYS A 244 -20.16 -3.28 -6.99
CA LYS A 244 -18.99 -4.16 -7.21
C LYS A 244 -18.93 -4.59 -8.66
N GLN A 245 -17.74 -4.54 -9.25
CA GLN A 245 -17.52 -5.11 -10.58
C GLN A 245 -17.60 -6.62 -10.51
N THR A 246 -18.40 -7.22 -11.38
CA THR A 246 -18.58 -8.68 -11.49
C THR A 246 -18.05 -9.23 -12.81
N GLU A 247 -17.81 -8.36 -13.81
CA GLU A 247 -17.24 -8.71 -15.10
C GLU A 247 -16.55 -7.48 -15.73
N GLY A 248 -15.49 -7.71 -16.51
CA GLY A 248 -14.88 -6.72 -17.40
C GLY A 248 -13.56 -6.14 -16.87
N TYR A 249 -13.12 -5.02 -17.46
CA TYR A 249 -11.83 -4.40 -17.19
C TYR A 249 -11.93 -3.21 -16.25
N TRP A 250 -10.89 -2.99 -15.45
CA TRP A 250 -10.70 -1.80 -14.63
C TRP A 250 -9.24 -1.36 -14.66
N LEU A 251 -8.98 -0.20 -15.25
CA LEU A 251 -7.67 0.45 -15.27
C LEU A 251 -7.65 1.54 -14.21
N GLU A 252 -6.67 1.47 -13.30
CA GLU A 252 -6.38 2.48 -12.30
C GLU A 252 -5.01 3.10 -12.57
N LEU A 253 -4.97 4.43 -12.64
CA LEU A 253 -3.77 5.22 -12.85
C LEU A 253 -3.61 6.23 -11.71
N GLU A 254 -2.48 6.17 -11.02
CA GLU A 254 -2.05 7.20 -10.07
C GLU A 254 -1.34 8.30 -10.85
N THR A 255 -2.08 9.33 -11.24
CA THR A 255 -1.66 10.39 -12.17
C THR A 255 -1.18 11.66 -11.46
N ASN A 256 -0.10 12.24 -11.99
CA ASN A 256 0.44 13.52 -11.59
C ASN A 256 0.02 14.59 -12.61
N LEU A 257 -0.93 15.43 -12.21
CA LEU A 257 -1.44 16.52 -13.06
C LEU A 257 -0.52 17.75 -13.00
N PRO A 258 -0.53 18.60 -14.04
CA PRO A 258 0.02 19.95 -13.93
C PRO A 258 -0.53 20.69 -12.71
N LYS A 259 0.35 21.44 -12.05
CA LYS A 259 0.03 22.19 -10.84
C LYS A 259 -1.13 23.16 -11.06
N ALA A 260 -2.19 23.02 -10.26
CA ALA A 260 -3.25 24.00 -10.18
C ALA A 260 -2.76 25.24 -9.42
N ALA A 261 -3.19 26.42 -9.86
CA ALA A 261 -2.91 27.67 -9.16
C ALA A 261 -3.65 27.74 -7.81
N ASP A 262 -4.87 27.22 -7.76
CA ASP A 262 -5.67 27.06 -6.55
C ASP A 262 -6.42 25.71 -6.63
N PRO A 263 -5.90 24.65 -6.00
CA PRO A 263 -6.50 23.32 -6.05
C PRO A 263 -7.84 23.25 -5.30
N THR A 264 -8.09 24.13 -4.33
CA THR A 264 -9.36 24.15 -3.55
C THR A 264 -10.52 24.76 -4.32
N ALA A 265 -10.23 25.70 -5.24
CA ALA A 265 -11.25 26.35 -6.06
C ALA A 265 -11.76 25.50 -7.24
N LEU A 266 -11.19 24.31 -7.48
CA LEU A 266 -11.59 23.45 -8.60
C LEU A 266 -12.93 22.76 -8.32
N THR A 267 -14.02 23.33 -8.83
CA THR A 267 -15.37 22.74 -8.69
C THR A 267 -15.63 21.55 -9.61
N SER A 268 -14.83 21.40 -10.67
CA SER A 268 -14.93 20.30 -11.63
C SER A 268 -13.54 20.01 -12.21
N PRO A 269 -12.67 19.33 -11.44
CA PRO A 269 -11.33 18.97 -11.90
C PRO A 269 -11.39 18.15 -13.19
N ARG A 270 -10.39 18.32 -14.05
CA ARG A 270 -10.23 17.60 -15.32
C ARG A 270 -8.81 17.12 -15.44
N VAL A 271 -8.63 15.98 -16.12
CA VAL A 271 -7.31 15.56 -16.56
C VAL A 271 -6.85 16.54 -17.64
N ALA A 272 -5.69 17.17 -17.44
CA ALA A 272 -5.14 18.11 -18.41
C ALA A 272 -4.76 17.39 -19.70
N ASP A 273 -5.04 18.00 -20.86
CA ASP A 273 -4.62 17.48 -22.16
C ASP A 273 -3.09 17.40 -22.24
N GLY A 274 -2.57 16.29 -22.76
CA GLY A 274 -1.14 16.01 -22.81
C GLY A 274 -0.83 14.53 -22.98
N VAL A 275 0.46 14.19 -23.03
CA VAL A 275 0.92 12.80 -23.08
C VAL A 275 1.49 12.46 -21.71
N TYR A 276 0.82 11.56 -21.00
CA TYR A 276 1.26 11.07 -19.71
C TYR A 276 2.16 9.86 -19.89
N THR A 277 3.29 9.81 -19.19
CA THR A 277 4.22 8.68 -19.22
C THR A 277 4.36 8.04 -17.85
N VAL A 278 4.71 6.75 -17.82
CA VAL A 278 5.04 6.10 -16.54
C VAL A 278 6.28 6.74 -15.89
N ASP A 279 6.20 6.98 -14.58
CA ASP A 279 7.35 7.28 -13.73
C ASP A 279 7.92 5.96 -13.22
N THR A 280 9.10 5.59 -13.73
CA THR A 280 9.79 4.33 -13.49
C THR A 280 10.84 4.44 -12.39
N ARG A 281 10.92 5.56 -11.68
CA ARG A 281 11.84 5.69 -10.54
C ARG A 281 11.46 4.66 -9.47
N GLU A 282 12.46 4.02 -8.87
CA GLU A 282 12.21 2.94 -7.91
C GLU A 282 11.52 3.43 -6.64
N ASP A 283 11.71 4.69 -6.25
CA ASP A 283 11.16 5.24 -5.02
C ASP A 283 10.95 6.77 -5.07
N PRO A 284 10.05 7.25 -5.95
CA PRO A 284 9.84 8.69 -6.10
C PRO A 284 9.16 9.31 -4.85
N GLY A 285 8.68 8.47 -3.90
CA GLY A 285 8.04 8.88 -2.65
C GLY A 285 9.00 9.00 -1.46
N ASN A 286 10.04 8.15 -1.33
CA ASN A 286 11.07 8.33 -0.29
C ASN A 286 12.13 9.38 -0.67
N PHE A 287 12.34 9.63 -1.97
CA PHE A 287 13.35 10.57 -2.44
C PHE A 287 12.70 11.87 -2.92
N TYR A 288 12.64 12.84 -2.01
CA TYR A 288 12.42 14.27 -2.30
C TYR A 288 11.31 14.59 -3.32
N TYR A 289 10.09 14.05 -3.15
CA TYR A 289 8.84 14.73 -3.52
C TYR A 289 8.79 15.46 -4.89
N CYS A 290 9.47 14.91 -5.91
CA CYS A 290 9.62 15.50 -7.25
C CYS A 290 8.69 14.81 -8.25
N TYR A 291 7.40 14.69 -7.93
CA TYR A 291 6.44 14.18 -8.91
C TYR A 291 6.35 15.14 -10.09
N GLN A 292 6.42 14.55 -11.29
CA GLN A 292 6.48 15.30 -12.54
C GLN A 292 5.06 15.48 -13.08
N PRO A 293 4.69 16.66 -13.60
CA PRO A 293 3.43 16.80 -14.30
C PRO A 293 3.43 15.92 -15.55
N PHE A 294 2.27 15.43 -15.95
CA PHE A 294 2.10 14.50 -17.08
C PHE A 294 2.83 13.17 -16.87
N THR A 295 2.79 12.63 -15.64
CA THR A 295 3.22 11.26 -15.39
C THR A 295 2.18 10.47 -14.62
N PHE A 296 2.37 9.16 -14.52
CA PHE A 296 1.66 8.31 -13.58
C PHE A 296 2.60 7.30 -12.93
N VAL A 297 2.32 6.93 -11.69
CA VAL A 297 3.18 6.06 -10.89
C VAL A 297 3.16 4.63 -11.44
N SER A 298 4.33 4.04 -11.66
CA SER A 298 4.45 2.62 -12.03
C SER A 298 3.80 1.72 -10.98
N GLY A 299 3.00 0.77 -11.42
CA GLY A 299 2.48 -0.29 -10.55
C GLY A 299 3.61 -1.20 -10.06
N LYS A 300 3.55 -1.59 -8.79
CA LYS A 300 4.45 -2.59 -8.19
C LYS A 300 3.84 -3.22 -6.95
N VAL A 301 4.47 -4.30 -6.48
CA VAL A 301 4.20 -4.89 -5.16
C VAL A 301 5.25 -4.39 -4.18
N ILE A 302 4.81 -3.86 -3.04
CA ILE A 302 5.69 -3.52 -1.92
C ILE A 302 5.39 -4.40 -0.71
N ASP A 303 6.37 -4.54 0.17
CA ASP A 303 6.12 -5.06 1.52
C ASP A 303 5.63 -3.90 2.39
N PHE A 304 4.37 -3.99 2.84
CA PHE A 304 3.80 -3.07 3.81
C PHE A 304 3.46 -3.84 5.09
N PHE A 305 4.26 -3.62 6.14
CA PHE A 305 4.14 -4.31 7.43
C PHE A 305 4.11 -5.86 7.31
N GLY A 306 4.97 -6.43 6.46
CA GLY A 306 5.07 -7.86 6.21
C GLY A 306 4.00 -8.41 5.27
N GLN A 307 3.17 -7.54 4.67
CA GLN A 307 2.13 -7.93 3.72
C GLN A 307 2.44 -7.41 2.31
N PRO A 308 2.42 -8.29 1.29
CA PRO A 308 2.56 -7.85 -0.09
C PRO A 308 1.35 -7.00 -0.48
N THR A 309 1.60 -5.72 -0.80
CA THR A 309 0.58 -4.72 -1.12
C THR A 309 0.84 -4.17 -2.52
N ASN A 310 -0.20 -4.15 -3.37
CA ASN A 310 -0.14 -3.51 -4.67
C ASN A 310 -0.26 -2.00 -4.50
N ILE A 311 0.65 -1.24 -5.14
CA ILE A 311 0.61 0.22 -5.20
C ILE A 311 0.84 0.68 -6.64
N GLY A 312 0.49 1.93 -6.96
CA GLY A 312 0.69 2.50 -8.29
C GLY A 312 -0.37 2.05 -9.29
N SER A 313 -0.06 2.22 -10.57
CA SER A 313 -1.00 1.98 -11.66
C SER A 313 -1.20 0.50 -11.98
N THR A 314 -2.46 0.03 -12.06
CA THR A 314 -2.80 -1.37 -12.31
C THR A 314 -3.95 -1.52 -13.30
N ILE A 315 -4.05 -2.70 -13.93
CA ILE A 315 -5.24 -3.11 -14.68
C ILE A 315 -5.73 -4.46 -14.17
N THR A 316 -7.04 -4.57 -13.96
CA THR A 316 -7.69 -5.83 -13.60
C THR A 316 -8.70 -6.25 -14.65
N HIS A 317 -8.96 -7.55 -14.71
CA HIS A 317 -10.05 -8.13 -15.49
C HIS A 317 -10.75 -9.20 -14.67
N ILE A 318 -12.08 -9.14 -14.60
CA ILE A 318 -12.91 -10.19 -14.01
C ILE A 318 -13.64 -10.92 -15.14
N ASP A 319 -13.34 -12.20 -15.33
CA ASP A 319 -14.08 -13.06 -16.25
C ASP A 319 -15.48 -13.39 -15.70
N LYS A 320 -16.40 -13.84 -16.56
CA LYS A 320 -17.78 -14.21 -16.15
C LYS A 320 -17.87 -15.28 -15.07
N ASP A 321 -16.86 -16.13 -14.96
CA ASP A 321 -16.74 -17.16 -13.92
C ASP A 321 -16.16 -16.63 -12.60
N GLY A 322 -15.85 -15.33 -12.52
CA GLY A 322 -15.27 -14.68 -11.35
C GLY A 322 -13.74 -14.76 -11.28
N THR A 323 -13.07 -15.31 -12.30
CA THR A 323 -11.60 -15.32 -12.35
C THR A 323 -11.05 -13.90 -12.47
N LEU A 324 -10.21 -13.52 -11.51
CA LEU A 324 -9.54 -12.22 -11.47
C LEU A 324 -8.14 -12.31 -12.09
N ARG A 325 -7.85 -11.45 -13.05
CA ARG A 325 -6.50 -11.14 -13.52
C ARG A 325 -6.12 -9.74 -13.07
N LEU A 326 -4.85 -9.53 -12.70
CA LEU A 326 -4.28 -8.23 -12.37
C LEU A 326 -2.89 -8.14 -13.00
N ALA A 327 -2.58 -6.97 -13.52
CA ALA A 327 -1.22 -6.62 -13.91
C ALA A 327 -0.87 -5.20 -13.47
N HIS A 328 0.39 -5.03 -13.11
CA HIS A 328 0.99 -3.72 -12.84
C HIS A 328 1.38 -3.06 -14.16
N ILE A 329 1.00 -1.80 -14.34
CA ILE A 329 1.43 -0.99 -15.47
C ILE A 329 2.81 -0.42 -15.14
N SER A 330 3.82 -0.76 -15.95
CA SER A 330 5.20 -0.32 -15.72
C SER A 330 5.81 0.40 -16.93
N GLY A 331 5.02 0.66 -17.95
CA GLY A 331 5.49 1.16 -19.24
C GLY A 331 4.38 1.83 -20.04
N GLY A 332 4.80 2.65 -21.00
CA GLY A 332 3.93 3.22 -22.03
C GLY A 332 3.38 4.60 -21.71
N THR A 333 2.33 4.98 -22.44
CA THR A 333 1.78 6.34 -22.46
C THR A 333 0.26 6.35 -22.44
N VAL A 334 -0.29 7.46 -21.94
CA VAL A 334 -1.70 7.82 -22.09
C VAL A 334 -1.79 9.19 -22.73
N THR A 335 -2.38 9.27 -23.91
CA THR A 335 -2.63 10.55 -24.58
C THR A 335 -4.01 11.06 -24.21
N VAL A 336 -4.07 12.24 -23.61
CA VAL A 336 -5.31 12.91 -23.20
C VAL A 336 -5.57 14.09 -24.12
N SER A 337 -6.78 14.18 -24.65
CA SER A 337 -7.21 15.28 -25.52
C SER A 337 -8.67 15.66 -25.32
N GLY A 338 -9.07 16.75 -25.97
CA GLY A 338 -10.46 17.22 -25.95
C GLY A 338 -10.87 17.75 -24.59
N ASN A 339 -9.95 18.41 -23.87
CA ASN A 339 -10.16 18.95 -22.53
C ASN A 339 -10.52 17.86 -21.50
N GLY A 340 -9.70 16.80 -21.49
CA GLY A 340 -9.85 15.66 -20.59
C GLY A 340 -11.04 14.77 -20.93
N THR A 341 -11.43 14.67 -22.22
CA THR A 341 -12.59 13.87 -22.64
C THR A 341 -12.28 12.72 -23.60
N ARG A 342 -11.03 12.62 -24.08
CA ARG A 342 -10.56 11.56 -24.95
C ARG A 342 -9.24 11.05 -24.41
N PHE A 343 -9.12 9.74 -24.32
CA PHE A 343 -7.96 9.05 -23.78
C PHE A 343 -7.60 7.93 -24.75
N ASP A 344 -6.35 7.90 -25.16
CA ASP A 344 -5.77 6.82 -25.97
C ASP A 344 -4.63 6.18 -25.17
N PHE A 345 -4.71 4.86 -24.99
CA PHE A 345 -3.78 4.09 -24.17
C PHE A 345 -2.82 3.29 -25.07
N ASP A 346 -1.52 3.39 -24.80
CA ASP A 346 -0.47 2.47 -25.28
C ASP A 346 0.43 2.14 -24.10
N LEU A 347 -0.04 1.21 -23.28
CA LEU A 347 0.57 0.83 -22.01
C LEU A 347 1.28 -0.52 -22.11
N THR A 348 2.16 -0.80 -21.16
CA THR A 348 2.86 -2.08 -21.05
C THR A 348 2.90 -2.51 -19.59
N THR A 349 2.59 -3.78 -19.34
CA THR A 349 2.64 -4.36 -18.01
C THR A 349 4.07 -4.72 -17.61
N SER A 350 4.31 -4.97 -16.32
CA SER A 350 5.58 -5.50 -15.81
C SER A 350 5.99 -6.84 -16.42
N ALA A 351 5.03 -7.62 -16.92
CA ALA A 351 5.26 -8.86 -17.64
C ALA A 351 5.53 -8.67 -19.15
N GLY A 352 5.52 -7.43 -19.65
CA GLY A 352 5.74 -7.10 -21.06
C GLY A 352 4.50 -7.18 -21.96
N VAL A 353 3.31 -7.40 -21.39
CA VAL A 353 2.04 -7.45 -22.14
C VAL A 353 1.62 -6.05 -22.54
N LYS A 354 1.23 -5.87 -23.81
CA LYS A 354 0.67 -4.61 -24.31
C LYS A 354 -0.80 -4.46 -23.93
N VAL A 355 -1.12 -3.25 -23.46
CA VAL A 355 -2.47 -2.82 -23.10
C VAL A 355 -2.77 -1.57 -23.91
N THR A 356 -3.48 -1.74 -25.01
CA THR A 356 -3.96 -0.63 -25.84
C THR A 356 -5.43 -0.35 -25.54
N GLY A 357 -5.90 0.82 -25.91
CA GLY A 357 -7.32 1.09 -25.74
C GLY A 357 -7.70 2.54 -25.93
N SER A 358 -8.97 2.83 -25.65
CA SER A 358 -9.45 4.20 -25.64
C SER A 358 -10.62 4.42 -24.68
N TYR A 359 -10.87 5.69 -24.36
CA TYR A 359 -12.08 6.17 -23.73
C TYR A 359 -12.51 7.49 -24.38
N SER A 360 -13.81 7.69 -24.53
CA SER A 360 -14.41 8.96 -24.97
C SER A 360 -15.62 9.28 -24.11
N GLY A 361 -15.51 10.35 -23.33
CA GLY A 361 -16.53 10.79 -22.37
C GLY A 361 -15.92 11.75 -21.35
N THR A 362 -16.73 12.33 -20.46
CA THR A 362 -16.20 13.19 -19.38
C THR A 362 -16.07 12.34 -18.12
N PRO A 363 -14.85 12.11 -17.59
CA PRO A 363 -14.68 11.41 -16.32
C PRO A 363 -15.38 12.16 -15.19
N ASN A 364 -16.03 11.43 -14.28
CA ASN A 364 -16.58 12.01 -13.06
C ASN A 364 -15.47 12.16 -12.00
N ILE A 365 -14.88 13.35 -11.88
CA ILE A 365 -13.75 13.62 -10.98
C ILE A 365 -14.21 14.46 -9.80
N HIS A 366 -13.98 13.94 -8.59
CA HIS A 366 -14.27 14.63 -7.35
C HIS A 366 -13.03 15.36 -6.82
N ASN A 367 -13.18 16.62 -6.42
CA ASN A 367 -12.15 17.34 -5.68
C ASN A 367 -12.20 16.93 -4.21
N LEU A 368 -11.12 16.30 -3.73
CA LEU A 368 -10.90 15.86 -2.36
C LEU A 368 -9.67 16.56 -1.76
N CYS A 369 -9.30 17.73 -2.28
CA CYS A 369 -8.23 18.53 -1.71
C CYS A 369 -8.64 19.08 -0.36
N ASP A 370 -8.11 18.48 0.71
CA ASP A 370 -8.35 18.82 2.11
C ASP A 370 -7.08 19.27 2.85
N ASN A 371 -5.93 19.24 2.16
CA ASN A 371 -4.63 19.56 2.75
C ASN A 371 -4.13 20.97 2.43
N PHE A 372 -4.79 21.71 1.54
CA PHE A 372 -4.25 23.00 1.08
C PHE A 372 -4.15 24.03 2.19
N ASP A 373 -5.17 24.08 3.08
CA ASP A 373 -5.20 25.01 4.21
C ASP A 373 -4.15 24.67 5.29
N SER A 374 -3.53 23.47 5.24
CA SER A 374 -2.42 23.10 6.13
C SER A 374 -1.05 23.46 5.56
N GLN A 375 -0.99 24.05 4.36
CA GLN A 375 0.25 24.57 3.79
C GLN A 375 0.86 25.62 4.74
N PRO A 376 2.15 25.49 5.13
CA PRO A 376 2.85 26.52 5.86
C PRO A 376 2.79 27.85 5.11
N ALA A 377 2.44 28.91 5.82
CA ALA A 377 2.38 30.24 5.24
C ALA A 377 3.76 30.67 4.75
N ARG A 378 3.80 31.26 3.56
CA ARG A 378 4.99 31.93 3.04
C ARG A 378 5.03 33.40 3.46
N PRO A 379 6.22 34.02 3.56
CA PRO A 379 7.54 33.46 3.26
C PRO A 379 8.04 32.45 4.31
N PHE A 380 8.90 31.52 3.91
CA PHE A 380 9.61 30.64 4.85
C PHE A 380 10.91 31.26 5.37
N SER A 381 11.44 32.24 4.66
CA SER A 381 12.66 32.95 5.07
C SER A 381 12.52 33.59 6.45
N THR A 382 13.58 33.46 7.26
CA THR A 382 13.74 34.21 8.51
C THR A 382 14.64 35.44 8.35
N LEU A 383 15.05 35.77 7.13
CA LEU A 383 15.82 36.97 6.84
C LEU A 383 14.94 38.22 6.91
N GLU A 384 15.45 39.25 7.57
CA GLU A 384 14.81 40.57 7.69
C GLU A 384 15.41 41.61 6.75
N ASP A 385 16.60 41.35 6.20
CA ASP A 385 17.37 42.23 5.31
C ASP A 385 18.24 41.38 4.36
N ASP A 386 18.84 42.04 3.35
CA ASP A 386 19.83 41.41 2.46
C ASP A 386 21.00 40.81 3.27
N TYR A 387 21.42 39.60 2.88
CA TYR A 387 22.42 38.82 3.58
C TYR A 387 23.68 38.61 2.72
N SER A 388 24.84 38.93 3.29
CA SER A 388 26.15 38.62 2.70
C SER A 388 26.75 37.42 3.43
N MET A 389 26.79 36.27 2.76
CA MET A 389 27.28 35.02 3.29
C MET A 389 28.76 35.10 3.70
N ASN A 390 29.05 34.47 4.83
CA ASN A 390 30.36 34.29 5.41
C ASN A 390 30.58 32.81 5.77
N PHE A 391 31.28 32.09 4.90
CA PHE A 391 31.67 30.71 5.14
C PHE A 391 32.82 30.62 6.15
N ALA A 392 32.88 29.54 6.92
CA ALA A 392 34.03 29.25 7.76
C ALA A 392 35.33 29.12 6.93
N ASP A 393 36.49 29.45 7.51
CA ASP A 393 37.80 29.39 6.82
C ASP A 393 38.12 28.00 6.24
N ASN A 394 37.58 26.94 6.84
CA ASN A 394 37.75 25.54 6.45
C ASN A 394 36.55 24.98 5.66
N ALA A 395 35.61 25.83 5.24
CA ALA A 395 34.46 25.41 4.46
C ALA A 395 34.87 24.70 3.17
N ILE A 396 34.12 23.67 2.81
CA ILE A 396 34.33 22.89 1.59
C ILE A 396 33.10 23.00 0.70
N ALA A 397 33.30 22.90 -0.61
CA ALA A 397 32.24 22.60 -1.55
C ALA A 397 32.22 21.09 -1.84
N LEU A 398 31.05 20.46 -1.69
CA LEU A 398 30.75 19.09 -2.03
C LEU A 398 29.78 19.08 -3.22
N ALA A 399 30.11 18.36 -4.28
CA ALA A 399 29.21 18.06 -5.38
C ALA A 399 28.98 16.54 -5.41
N TYR A 400 27.81 16.11 -4.98
CA TYR A 400 27.42 14.71 -4.94
C TYR A 400 26.62 14.35 -6.19
N ASP A 401 27.10 13.35 -6.92
CA ASP A 401 26.45 12.79 -8.08
C ASP A 401 25.37 11.81 -7.64
N GLU A 402 24.12 12.26 -7.72
CA GLU A 402 22.93 11.49 -7.36
C GLU A 402 22.52 10.52 -8.49
N GLY A 403 23.23 10.56 -9.62
CA GLY A 403 23.00 9.71 -10.77
C GLY A 403 21.82 10.16 -11.63
N ASN A 404 21.43 9.26 -12.53
CA ASN A 404 20.30 9.46 -13.43
C ASN A 404 19.00 9.02 -12.77
N ASN A 405 17.89 9.69 -13.12
CA ASN A 405 16.54 9.38 -12.62
C ASN A 405 16.36 9.59 -11.12
N PHE A 406 17.15 10.45 -10.48
CA PHE A 406 16.98 10.78 -9.06
C PHE A 406 15.85 11.81 -8.87
N LEU A 407 16.12 13.12 -9.06
CA LEU A 407 15.08 14.15 -8.95
C LEU A 407 14.08 14.08 -10.10
N ILE A 408 14.55 13.79 -11.31
CA ILE A 408 13.76 13.87 -12.55
C ILE A 408 14.12 12.67 -13.44
N GLN A 409 13.12 11.91 -13.87
CA GLN A 409 13.31 10.81 -14.82
C GLN A 409 13.96 11.30 -16.12
N GLY A 410 14.92 10.53 -16.61
CA GLY A 410 15.70 10.80 -17.81
C GLY A 410 16.79 11.86 -17.65
N LYS A 411 16.97 12.44 -16.45
CA LYS A 411 17.95 13.50 -16.20
C LYS A 411 18.92 13.11 -15.07
N LYS A 412 20.11 13.70 -15.10
CA LYS A 412 21.11 13.59 -14.05
C LYS A 412 20.87 14.68 -13.00
N SER A 413 21.00 14.34 -11.73
CA SER A 413 20.88 15.29 -10.61
C SER A 413 22.21 15.38 -9.87
N ILE A 414 22.53 16.59 -9.39
CA ILE A 414 23.69 16.82 -8.53
C ILE A 414 23.19 17.54 -7.29
N TYR A 415 23.67 17.12 -6.12
CA TYR A 415 23.54 17.87 -4.90
C TYR A 415 24.82 18.67 -4.64
N LEU A 416 24.73 20.00 -4.68
CA LEU A 416 25.85 20.91 -4.40
C LEU A 416 25.68 21.54 -3.02
N MET A 417 26.64 21.37 -2.13
CA MET A 417 26.67 22.02 -0.81
C MET A 417 27.99 22.77 -0.60
N VAL A 418 27.93 23.97 -0.02
CA VAL A 418 29.09 24.64 0.60
C VAL A 418 28.83 24.78 2.09
N SER A 419 29.73 24.24 2.92
CA SER A 419 29.57 24.24 4.38
C SER A 419 30.91 23.98 5.09
N ASP A 420 31.00 24.37 6.37
CA ASP A 420 31.96 23.76 7.29
C ASP A 420 31.79 22.22 7.30
N PRO A 421 32.88 21.43 7.21
CA PRO A 421 32.81 19.97 7.22
C PRO A 421 32.16 19.34 8.45
N GLN A 422 32.16 20.03 9.60
CA GLN A 422 31.48 19.55 10.80
C GLN A 422 30.03 20.06 10.91
N ARG A 423 29.62 20.99 10.02
CA ARG A 423 28.33 21.67 9.98
C ARG A 423 27.97 22.36 11.30
N VAL A 424 28.94 23.08 11.87
CA VAL A 424 28.75 23.80 13.16
C VAL A 424 29.22 25.25 13.13
N LYS A 425 29.75 25.74 12.00
CA LYS A 425 30.33 27.08 11.89
C LYS A 425 30.06 27.75 10.56
N GLY A 426 29.90 29.08 10.61
CA GLY A 426 29.63 29.91 9.46
C GLY A 426 28.32 29.57 8.76
N ASP A 427 28.20 30.03 7.53
CA ASP A 427 27.04 29.73 6.72
C ASP A 427 27.14 28.40 5.98
N TYR A 428 25.98 27.84 5.65
CA TYR A 428 25.84 26.77 4.69
C TYR A 428 24.89 27.18 3.57
N ILE A 429 25.11 26.62 2.39
CA ILE A 429 24.17 26.70 1.28
C ILE A 429 24.16 25.39 0.51
N ALA A 430 22.98 24.94 0.11
CA ALA A 430 22.80 23.71 -0.64
C ALA A 430 21.85 23.91 -1.83
N PHE A 431 22.04 23.11 -2.88
CA PHE A 431 21.25 23.14 -4.10
C PHE A 431 21.02 21.73 -4.64
N ASP A 432 19.80 21.50 -5.08
CA ASP A 432 19.44 20.40 -5.97
C ASP A 432 19.40 20.94 -7.40
N LEU A 433 20.30 20.45 -8.26
CA LEU A 433 20.48 20.94 -9.61
C LEU A 433 20.36 19.85 -10.66
N ILE A 434 19.91 20.26 -11.85
CA ILE A 434 19.80 19.41 -13.01
C ILE A 434 21.06 19.55 -13.87
N SER A 435 21.63 18.42 -14.22
CA SER A 435 22.90 18.32 -14.93
C SER A 435 22.76 17.49 -16.21
N ASP A 436 23.70 17.68 -17.12
CA ASP A 436 24.00 16.73 -18.18
C ASP A 436 24.92 15.60 -17.66
N GLU A 437 25.39 14.74 -18.57
CA GLU A 437 26.29 13.62 -18.25
C GLU A 437 27.61 14.04 -17.55
N ASN A 438 28.06 15.29 -17.73
CA ASN A 438 29.32 15.79 -17.21
C ASN A 438 29.25 16.20 -15.72
N GLY A 439 28.07 16.19 -15.11
CA GLY A 439 27.88 16.60 -13.72
C GLY A 439 28.11 18.12 -13.54
N LEU A 440 28.62 18.51 -12.36
CA LEU A 440 28.90 19.92 -12.09
C LEU A 440 30.11 20.44 -12.90
N VAL A 441 29.81 21.26 -13.90
CA VAL A 441 30.77 21.97 -14.77
C VAL A 441 30.77 23.48 -14.54
N ASP A 442 31.82 24.16 -15.01
CA ASP A 442 31.89 25.62 -15.02
C ASP A 442 30.72 26.22 -15.82
N GLY A 443 30.11 27.28 -15.29
CA GLY A 443 28.94 27.90 -15.90
C GLY A 443 28.08 28.66 -14.91
N THR A 444 26.97 29.20 -15.41
CA THR A 444 25.99 29.93 -14.59
C THR A 444 24.74 29.09 -14.44
N TYR A 445 24.37 28.82 -13.20
CA TYR A 445 23.23 28.03 -12.79
C TYR A 445 22.10 28.96 -12.36
N THR A 446 20.88 28.68 -12.80
CA THR A 446 19.72 29.57 -12.60
C THR A 446 18.66 28.89 -11.75
N VAL A 447 18.22 29.57 -10.70
CA VAL A 447 17.15 29.11 -9.81
C VAL A 447 15.80 29.39 -10.47
N ASN A 448 15.15 28.34 -10.99
CA ASN A 448 13.98 28.51 -11.85
C ASN A 448 12.99 27.33 -11.93
N ASP A 449 13.22 26.22 -11.23
CA ASP A 449 12.38 24.99 -11.33
C ASP A 449 12.33 24.37 -12.75
N THR A 450 13.31 24.65 -13.61
CA THR A 450 13.39 24.00 -14.92
C THR A 450 14.14 22.68 -14.85
N PHE A 451 13.70 21.69 -15.63
CA PHE A 451 14.31 20.36 -15.70
C PHE A 451 15.39 20.26 -16.77
N GLU A 452 16.06 21.38 -17.06
CA GLU A 452 17.13 21.47 -18.05
C GLU A 452 18.49 21.67 -17.38
N PRO A 453 19.60 21.25 -18.04
CA PRO A 453 20.94 21.48 -17.52
C PRO A 453 21.16 22.94 -17.11
N PHE A 454 21.90 23.16 -16.02
CA PHE A 454 22.08 24.46 -15.35
C PHE A 454 20.82 25.00 -14.64
N GLY A 455 19.72 24.25 -14.63
CA GLY A 455 18.54 24.52 -13.82
C GLY A 455 18.75 24.11 -12.36
N VAL A 456 18.25 24.94 -11.45
CA VAL A 456 18.32 24.72 -10.00
C VAL A 456 16.90 24.79 -9.44
N LEU A 457 16.54 23.78 -8.64
CA LEU A 457 15.22 23.69 -8.01
C LEU A 457 15.13 24.69 -6.87
N LYS A 458 14.03 25.44 -6.79
CA LYS A 458 13.78 26.43 -5.74
C LYS A 458 13.59 25.74 -4.39
N GLY A 459 14.05 26.39 -3.33
CA GLY A 459 13.78 25.98 -1.96
C GLY A 459 12.28 25.83 -1.67
N ARG A 460 11.93 24.71 -1.05
CA ARG A 460 10.58 24.38 -0.56
C ARG A 460 10.68 23.75 0.83
N ALA A 461 9.53 23.61 1.49
CA ALA A 461 9.40 22.80 2.69
C ALA A 461 8.49 21.61 2.37
N ASN A 462 8.80 20.44 2.93
CA ASN A 462 7.94 19.26 2.82
C ASN A 462 6.80 19.30 3.86
N TYR A 463 5.99 18.23 3.91
CA TYR A 463 4.87 18.11 4.85
C TYR A 463 5.29 18.22 6.33
N SER A 464 6.50 17.78 6.71
CA SER A 464 7.03 17.92 8.07
C SER A 464 7.67 19.29 8.35
N GLY A 465 7.60 20.22 7.40
CA GLY A 465 8.25 21.53 7.49
C GLY A 465 9.76 21.49 7.25
N SER A 466 10.32 20.36 6.83
CA SER A 466 11.75 20.21 6.59
C SER A 466 12.17 20.87 5.26
N PRO A 467 13.32 21.56 5.23
CA PRO A 467 13.91 22.10 4.00
C PRO A 467 14.13 21.03 2.93
N ILE A 468 13.69 21.31 1.71
CA ILE A 468 14.01 20.51 0.51
C ILE A 468 14.46 21.42 -0.64
N PHE A 469 15.24 20.87 -1.57
CA PHE A 469 15.88 21.60 -2.66
C PHE A 469 16.91 22.61 -2.17
N SER A 470 16.80 23.87 -2.60
CA SER A 470 17.87 24.84 -2.40
C SER A 470 17.63 25.73 -1.20
N TRP A 471 18.56 25.72 -0.23
CA TRP A 471 18.44 26.45 1.03
C TRP A 471 19.76 27.04 1.50
N PHE A 472 19.65 28.18 2.15
CA PHE A 472 20.70 28.85 2.92
C PHE A 472 20.39 28.73 4.41
N GLY A 473 21.43 28.70 5.25
CA GLY A 473 21.28 29.03 6.66
C GLY A 473 22.60 29.24 7.39
N ASN A 474 22.50 29.74 8.61
CA ASN A 474 23.64 29.97 9.49
C ASN A 474 23.75 28.83 10.51
N LEU A 475 24.96 28.26 10.65
CA LEU A 475 25.22 27.11 11.53
C LEU A 475 25.64 27.51 12.95
N GLU A 476 25.75 28.80 13.24
CA GLU A 476 26.19 29.30 14.56
C GLU A 476 25.01 29.84 15.38
N ASP A 477 23.93 30.27 14.71
CA ASP A 477 22.69 30.71 15.33
C ASP A 477 21.65 29.59 15.32
N ILE A 478 21.77 28.71 16.32
CA ILE A 478 20.92 27.54 16.51
C ILE A 478 20.15 27.67 17.82
N ASP A 479 18.86 27.34 17.81
CA ASP A 479 18.03 27.27 19.00
C ASP A 479 18.38 26.05 19.90
N PRO A 480 17.83 25.96 21.12
CA PRO A 480 18.10 24.84 22.03
C PRO A 480 17.72 23.45 21.51
N ASP A 481 16.82 23.38 20.51
CA ASP A 481 16.33 22.13 19.93
C ASP A 481 17.13 21.73 18.67
N GLY A 482 18.06 22.56 18.23
CA GLY A 482 18.97 22.28 17.12
C GLY A 482 18.54 22.87 15.78
N TYR A 483 17.57 23.78 15.74
CA TYR A 483 17.13 24.45 14.52
C TYR A 483 17.85 25.78 14.29
N ASN A 484 18.24 26.07 13.04
CA ASN A 484 18.87 27.36 12.72
C ASN A 484 17.83 28.49 12.81
N ASN A 485 18.14 29.55 13.57
CA ASN A 485 17.29 30.74 13.63
C ASN A 485 17.38 31.59 12.36
N ILE A 486 18.49 31.49 11.63
CA ILE A 486 18.72 32.17 10.35
C ILE A 486 18.75 31.14 9.23
N MET A 487 17.68 31.10 8.44
CA MET A 487 17.56 30.24 7.28
C MET A 487 16.63 30.83 6.23
N ALA A 488 16.86 30.49 4.97
CA ALA A 488 16.01 30.95 3.88
C ALA A 488 15.99 29.96 2.71
N PRO A 489 14.81 29.70 2.11
CA PRO A 489 14.76 28.98 0.85
C PRO A 489 15.35 29.86 -0.25
N VAL A 490 16.16 29.27 -1.14
CA VAL A 490 16.62 29.98 -2.33
C VAL A 490 15.50 29.95 -3.37
N ASN A 491 14.91 31.10 -3.68
CA ASN A 491 13.72 31.20 -4.54
C ASN A 491 13.99 31.83 -5.92
N GLY A 492 15.15 32.49 -6.09
CA GLY A 492 15.57 33.08 -7.35
C GLY A 492 17.05 33.41 -7.42
N GLY A 493 17.45 34.00 -8.55
CA GLY A 493 18.83 34.40 -8.83
C GLY A 493 19.67 33.31 -9.49
N THR A 494 21.00 33.47 -9.39
CA THR A 494 21.98 32.62 -10.06
C THR A 494 23.21 32.39 -9.19
N PHE A 495 23.90 31.28 -9.42
CA PHE A 495 25.29 31.14 -9.01
C PHE A 495 26.19 30.78 -10.19
N THR A 496 27.46 31.15 -10.12
CA THR A 496 28.45 30.87 -11.17
C THR A 496 29.59 30.04 -10.60
N VAL A 497 29.94 28.95 -11.28
CA VAL A 497 31.14 28.15 -11.03
C VAL A 497 32.17 28.49 -12.09
N ALA A 498 33.38 28.86 -11.66
CA ALA A 498 34.50 29.13 -12.55
C ALA A 498 35.78 28.52 -11.97
N THR A 499 36.52 27.76 -12.77
CA THR A 499 37.74 27.09 -12.34
C THR A 499 38.95 27.69 -13.04
N ASP A 500 39.98 28.04 -12.26
CA ASP A 500 41.22 28.59 -12.80
C ASP A 500 42.16 27.51 -13.39
N ALA A 501 43.27 27.95 -13.97
CA ALA A 501 44.26 27.05 -14.58
C ALA A 501 44.97 26.13 -13.57
N GLN A 502 44.85 26.43 -12.26
CA GLN A 502 45.41 25.66 -11.16
C GLN A 502 44.39 24.65 -10.58
N GLY A 503 43.15 24.65 -11.09
CA GLY A 503 42.08 23.78 -10.63
C GLY A 503 41.37 24.28 -9.35
N VAL A 504 41.57 25.55 -8.99
CA VAL A 504 40.81 26.20 -7.91
C VAL A 504 39.52 26.73 -8.50
N SER A 505 38.39 26.31 -7.94
CA SER A 505 37.07 26.77 -8.34
C SER A 505 36.61 27.91 -7.44
N THR A 506 36.00 28.94 -8.04
CA THR A 506 35.24 29.98 -7.34
C THR A 506 33.76 29.78 -7.65
N ILE A 507 32.95 29.70 -6.60
CA ILE A 507 31.49 29.72 -6.68
C ILE A 507 31.02 31.09 -6.21
N THR A 508 30.37 31.85 -7.08
CA THR A 508 29.82 33.18 -6.78
C THR A 508 28.31 33.11 -6.71
N PHE A 509 27.73 33.59 -5.62
CA PHE A 509 26.29 33.53 -5.35
C PHE A 509 25.66 34.93 -5.51
N ASN A 510 24.59 35.00 -6.29
CA ASN A 510 23.74 36.17 -6.45
C ASN A 510 22.27 35.71 -6.45
N LEU A 511 21.74 35.46 -5.26
CA LEU A 511 20.49 34.74 -5.04
C LEU A 511 19.45 35.64 -4.37
N THR A 512 18.21 35.17 -4.33
CA THR A 512 17.11 35.84 -3.63
C THR A 512 16.26 34.80 -2.90
N ASP A 513 15.82 35.11 -1.68
CA ASP A 513 14.91 34.27 -0.93
C ASP A 513 13.44 34.44 -1.37
N ASP A 514 12.51 33.79 -0.67
CA ASP A 514 11.08 33.90 -0.94
C ASP A 514 10.38 35.11 -0.28
N ASN A 515 11.13 35.94 0.47
CA ASN A 515 10.70 37.23 1.00
C ASN A 515 11.25 38.43 0.19
N GLY A 516 12.13 38.18 -0.78
CA GLY A 516 12.71 39.20 -1.66
C GLY A 516 14.07 39.74 -1.23
N HIS A 517 14.71 39.19 -0.20
CA HIS A 517 16.04 39.57 0.26
C HIS A 517 17.13 38.93 -0.59
N ALA A 518 18.17 39.70 -0.90
CA ALA A 518 19.34 39.19 -1.61
C ALA A 518 20.19 38.30 -0.69
N ILE A 519 20.65 37.17 -1.20
CA ILE A 519 21.64 36.30 -0.55
C ILE A 519 22.86 36.25 -1.46
N THR A 520 23.95 36.89 -1.03
CA THR A 520 25.15 37.09 -1.85
C THR A 520 26.38 36.54 -1.17
N GLY A 521 27.41 36.17 -1.93
CA GLY A 521 28.67 35.72 -1.36
C GLY A 521 29.54 34.98 -2.36
N SER A 522 30.66 34.46 -1.90
CA SER A 522 31.52 33.61 -2.72
C SER A 522 32.29 32.62 -1.88
N TRP A 523 32.53 31.44 -2.43
CA TRP A 523 33.47 30.45 -1.89
C TRP A 523 34.53 30.16 -2.94
N SER A 524 35.78 29.93 -2.52
CA SER A 524 36.86 29.50 -3.41
C SER A 524 37.66 28.36 -2.81
N GLY A 525 37.95 27.35 -3.62
CA GLY A 525 38.67 26.16 -3.21
C GLY A 525 38.52 25.01 -4.20
N THR A 526 38.93 23.81 -3.81
CA THR A 526 38.74 22.61 -4.63
C THR A 526 37.38 21.97 -4.32
N ILE A 527 36.52 21.83 -5.32
CA ILE A 527 35.23 21.16 -5.18
C ILE A 527 35.46 19.65 -5.02
N THR A 528 35.01 19.09 -3.90
CA THR A 528 35.03 17.65 -3.63
C THR A 528 33.87 17.01 -4.39
N ARG A 529 34.19 16.15 -5.36
CA ARG A 529 33.19 15.40 -6.14
C ARG A 529 33.07 13.98 -5.60
N VAL A 530 31.84 13.52 -5.38
CA VAL A 530 31.55 12.22 -4.77
C VAL A 530 30.37 11.57 -5.48
N SER A 531 30.37 10.26 -5.61
CA SER A 531 29.27 9.44 -6.10
C SER A 531 28.95 8.31 -5.11
N ASP A 532 27.85 7.59 -5.33
CA ASP A 532 27.55 6.38 -4.55
C ASP A 532 28.64 5.29 -4.66
N GLU A 533 29.31 5.19 -5.81
CA GLU A 533 30.44 4.26 -6.00
C GLU A 533 31.62 4.61 -5.09
N ASP A 534 31.89 5.91 -4.88
CA ASP A 534 32.94 6.40 -3.98
C ASP A 534 32.62 6.11 -2.50
N LEU A 535 31.33 6.06 -2.15
CA LEU A 535 30.85 5.80 -0.79
C LEU A 535 30.75 4.30 -0.48
N ALA A 536 30.52 3.47 -1.49
CA ALA A 536 30.54 2.00 -1.38
C ALA A 536 31.98 1.44 -1.17
N ALA A 537 33.00 2.23 -1.50
CA ALA A 537 34.40 1.88 -1.23
C ALA A 537 34.69 1.83 0.29
N PRO A 538 35.41 0.81 0.81
CA PRO A 538 35.62 0.60 2.26
C PRO A 538 36.22 1.79 3.04
N ALA A 539 36.83 2.75 2.36
CA ALA A 539 37.55 3.87 2.97
C ALA A 539 36.69 5.11 3.28
N ARG A 540 35.41 5.18 2.84
CA ARG A 540 34.60 6.42 2.93
C ARG A 540 33.15 6.25 3.41
N LYS A 541 32.88 5.21 4.21
CA LYS A 541 31.57 4.99 4.88
C LYS A 541 31.10 6.08 5.87
N ALA A 542 31.92 7.11 6.13
CA ALA A 542 31.62 8.17 7.10
C ALA A 542 30.75 9.33 6.53
N LEU A 543 30.51 9.37 5.21
CA LEU A 543 29.78 10.47 4.55
C LEU A 543 28.26 10.24 4.41
N ARG A 544 27.77 9.01 4.64
CA ARG A 544 26.32 8.66 4.51
C ARG A 544 25.53 8.79 5.81
N MET A 545 26.20 8.98 6.95
CA MET A 545 25.58 9.14 8.26
C MET A 545 26.08 10.43 8.89
N ARG A 546 25.62 11.56 8.35
CA ARG A 546 25.51 12.84 9.05
C ARG A 546 24.59 13.76 8.27
#